data_AF-A0A7C6F271-F1
#
_entry.id   AF-A0A7C6F271-F1
#
_cell.length_a   1.000
_cell.length_b   1.000
_cell.length_c   1.000
_cell.angle_alpha   90.00
_cell.angle_beta   90.00
_cell.angle_gamma   90.00
#
_symmetry.space_group_name_H-M   'P 1'
#
loop_
_entity.id
_entity.type
_entity.pdbx_description
1 polymer ?
#
loop_
_entity_poly.entity_id
_entity_poly.type
_entity_poly.pdbx_seq_one_letter_code
_entity_poly.pdbx_strand_id
1 'polypeptide(L)'
;MLNLPPLDELQLAMRFDELRKQLAEDRYRPLYNKTLAFWALRSDRRLPLALMNRTLEQIIASPFTDLAGTPGIGRKKLQGLLTLLERAANTDPSSVPAEVDEPPQVKRTKASSEPEPLFRWEDVSELMWAEWRTTVRKHGLESIPLGRLSPSLKRVTRVIWHVPLGDFLDMSIQDLREKRSFGERRLSAIFEVFGAIHEVLKNVEPQSHLAVELAPRRIIAMQNWILDTWQAGRVPSEEEIKQNFVLPLLEQARLDTDEQTVVMVEQRLGINDPPVSVRQLGRTFNLTRARIYQLFDELAEIMRVRWPLGRAYTQLLQSFIVYEYNRRGTGPDISQLTMAIEIFFPKSGERRQIVTAKGGLPDLSPGFAAAMAEDSRISHVPEEVAEDW
;
A
#
# COMPACT_ATOMS: atom_id res chain seq x y z
N MET A 1 23.76 21.47 57.77
CA MET A 1 23.32 20.13 57.31
C MET A 1 23.37 20.14 55.80
N LEU A 2 24.01 19.15 55.18
CA LEU A 2 23.99 19.00 53.72
C LEU A 2 22.65 18.37 53.33
N ASN A 3 21.78 19.14 52.66
CA ASN A 3 20.60 18.59 52.01
C ASN A 3 21.07 17.77 50.81
N LEU A 4 21.28 16.47 51.02
CA LEU A 4 21.43 15.52 49.93
C LEU A 4 20.13 15.53 49.11
N PRO A 5 20.18 15.58 47.77
CA PRO A 5 18.99 15.52 46.95
C PRO A 5 18.26 14.18 47.20
N PRO A 6 16.92 14.14 47.06
CA PRO A 6 16.16 12.90 47.19
C PRO A 6 16.77 11.78 46.32
N LEU A 7 16.78 10.55 46.84
CA LEU A 7 17.36 9.38 46.15
C LEU A 7 16.88 9.25 44.69
N ASP A 8 15.62 9.57 44.46
CA ASP A 8 14.97 9.56 43.16
C ASP A 8 15.48 10.63 42.17
N GLU A 9 15.92 11.81 42.66
CA GLU A 9 16.55 12.82 41.82
C GLU A 9 17.99 12.45 41.48
N LEU A 10 18.67 11.78 42.42
CA LEU A 10 20.02 11.24 42.21
C LEU A 10 20.00 10.12 41.15
N GLN A 11 18.98 9.26 41.14
CA GLN A 11 18.75 8.27 40.06
C GLN A 11 18.53 8.93 38.68
N LEU A 12 17.74 10.01 38.61
CA LEU A 12 17.51 10.75 37.36
C LEU A 12 18.80 11.44 36.87
N ALA A 13 19.60 11.98 37.78
CA ALA A 13 20.90 12.57 37.46
C ALA A 13 21.88 11.52 36.92
N MET A 14 21.97 10.34 37.55
CA MET A 14 22.81 9.24 37.07
C MET A 14 22.40 8.75 35.68
N ARG A 15 21.10 8.53 35.45
CA ARG A 15 20.56 8.12 34.14
C ARG A 15 20.80 9.18 33.05
N PHE A 16 20.72 10.46 33.41
CA PHE A 16 21.10 11.56 32.52
C PHE A 16 22.59 11.52 32.17
N ASP A 17 23.46 11.32 33.16
CA ASP A 17 24.91 11.24 32.94
C ASP A 17 25.35 10.03 32.11
N GLU A 18 24.67 8.89 32.22
CA GLU A 18 24.84 7.72 31.35
C GLU A 18 24.53 8.07 29.89
N LEU A 19 23.32 8.59 29.63
CA LEU A 19 22.87 8.97 28.29
C LEU A 19 23.73 10.11 27.71
N ARG A 20 24.11 11.09 28.53
CA ARG A 20 25.01 12.19 28.16
C ARG A 20 26.36 11.68 27.68
N LYS A 21 26.95 10.70 28.36
CA LYS A 21 28.23 10.09 27.96
C LYS A 21 28.12 9.33 26.65
N GLN A 22 27.05 8.54 26.47
CA GLN A 22 26.81 7.81 25.22
C GLN A 22 26.60 8.78 24.04
N LEU A 23 25.77 9.80 24.22
CA LEU A 23 25.43 10.78 23.19
C LEU A 23 26.58 11.77 22.89
N ALA A 24 27.61 11.81 23.73
CA ALA A 24 28.83 12.59 23.49
C ALA A 24 29.84 11.88 22.56
N GLU A 25 29.60 10.63 22.16
CA GLU A 25 30.45 9.91 21.21
C GLU A 25 30.33 10.50 19.78
N ASP A 26 31.47 10.63 19.07
CA ASP A 26 31.54 11.27 17.74
C ASP A 26 30.54 10.72 16.71
N ARG A 27 30.11 9.45 16.83
CA ARG A 27 29.08 8.88 15.95
C ARG A 27 27.77 9.67 15.98
N TYR A 28 27.35 10.22 17.13
CA TYR A 28 26.08 10.95 17.28
C TYR A 28 26.16 12.41 16.83
N ARG A 29 27.34 12.91 16.44
CA ARG A 29 27.56 14.30 16.00
C ARG A 29 26.62 14.80 14.89
N PRO A 30 26.15 13.99 13.91
CA PRO A 30 25.12 14.42 12.95
C PRO A 30 23.78 14.82 13.58
N LEU A 31 23.48 14.36 14.79
CA LEU A 31 22.23 14.65 15.50
C LEU A 31 22.28 15.95 16.33
N TYR A 32 23.45 16.57 16.47
CA TYR A 32 23.70 17.63 17.46
C TYR A 32 22.89 18.91 17.21
N ASN A 33 22.56 19.20 15.95
CA ASN A 33 21.73 20.34 15.55
C ASN A 33 20.22 20.10 15.72
N LYS A 34 19.77 18.85 15.89
CA LYS A 34 18.35 18.53 16.04
C LYS A 34 17.86 18.98 17.41
N THR A 35 16.68 19.60 17.44
CA THR A 35 16.01 20.02 18.68
C THR A 35 15.45 18.83 19.43
N LEU A 36 15.29 18.92 20.75
CA LEU A 36 14.72 17.86 21.58
C LEU A 36 13.29 17.46 21.12
N ALA A 37 12.58 18.35 20.44
CA ALA A 37 11.30 18.08 19.77
C ALA A 37 11.36 17.00 18.67
N PHE A 38 12.50 16.83 17.99
CA PHE A 38 12.68 15.84 16.92
C PHE A 38 12.35 14.40 17.37
N TRP A 39 12.58 14.08 18.65
CA TRP A 39 12.31 12.75 19.22
C TRP A 39 10.96 12.62 19.95
N ALA A 40 10.13 13.66 19.94
CA ALA A 40 8.85 13.67 20.65
C ALA A 40 7.72 13.03 19.84
N LEU A 41 6.89 12.23 20.52
CA LEU A 41 5.70 11.61 19.96
C LEU A 41 4.45 12.32 20.49
N ARG A 42 3.38 12.37 19.68
CA ARG A 42 2.08 12.96 20.11
C ARG A 42 1.44 12.25 21.30
N SER A 43 1.80 10.99 21.53
CA SER A 43 1.38 10.18 22.66
C SER A 43 2.15 10.49 23.96
N ASP A 44 3.29 11.17 23.89
CA ASP A 44 4.11 11.50 25.05
C ASP A 44 3.38 12.45 26.01
N ARG A 45 3.35 12.06 27.28
CA ARG A 45 2.78 12.86 28.35
C ARG A 45 3.90 13.45 29.19
N ARG A 46 3.73 14.71 29.62
CA ARG A 46 4.67 15.45 30.48
C ARG A 46 6.01 15.77 29.77
N LEU A 47 5.96 16.15 28.49
CA LEU A 47 7.14 16.66 27.78
C LEU A 47 7.75 17.91 28.48
N PRO A 48 9.09 18.07 28.48
CA PRO A 48 9.77 19.22 29.07
C PRO A 48 9.68 20.45 28.14
N LEU A 49 8.48 21.03 27.98
CA LEU A 49 8.18 22.07 26.98
C LEU A 49 9.21 23.22 26.87
N ALA A 50 9.79 23.68 27.98
CA ALA A 50 10.80 24.75 27.99
C ALA A 50 12.19 24.34 27.45
N LEU A 51 12.44 23.05 27.24
CA LEU A 51 13.67 22.50 26.65
C LEU A 51 13.48 22.00 25.22
N MET A 52 12.25 21.94 24.70
CA MET A 52 11.94 21.27 23.42
C MET A 52 12.66 21.90 22.23
N ASN A 53 12.89 23.22 22.28
CA ASN A 53 13.56 23.99 21.22
C ASN A 53 15.09 24.03 21.40
N ARG A 54 15.64 23.44 22.46
CA ARG A 54 17.10 23.34 22.64
C ARG A 54 17.62 22.17 21.81
N THR A 55 18.80 22.34 21.20
CA THR A 55 19.43 21.27 20.42
C THR A 55 19.97 20.17 21.31
N LEU A 56 20.17 18.96 20.76
CA LEU A 56 20.76 17.84 21.49
C LEU A 56 22.10 18.22 22.10
N GLU A 57 22.96 18.93 21.35
CA GLU A 57 24.23 19.48 21.83
C GLU A 57 24.06 20.38 23.06
N GLN A 58 23.12 21.33 23.02
CA GLN A 58 22.83 22.22 24.14
C GLN A 58 22.32 21.47 25.38
N ILE A 59 21.59 20.37 25.18
CA ILE A 59 21.07 19.52 26.26
C ILE A 59 22.20 18.71 26.90
N ILE A 60 23.04 18.01 26.11
CA ILE A 60 24.15 17.21 26.64
C ILE A 60 25.30 18.07 27.20
N ALA A 61 25.46 19.31 26.73
CA ALA A 61 26.40 20.28 27.30
C ALA A 61 25.90 20.91 28.62
N SER A 62 24.59 20.90 28.89
CA SER A 62 24.03 21.45 30.13
C SER A 62 24.17 20.46 31.29
N PRO A 63 24.58 20.88 32.51
CA PRO A 63 24.55 20.01 33.68
C PRO A 63 23.11 19.73 34.11
N PHE A 64 22.88 18.55 34.69
CA PHE A 64 21.53 18.11 35.11
C PHE A 64 20.83 19.08 36.06
N THR A 65 21.59 19.74 36.94
CA THR A 65 21.08 20.75 37.90
C THR A 65 20.36 21.90 37.23
N ASP A 66 20.84 22.35 36.07
CA ASP A 66 20.33 23.55 35.40
C ASP A 66 19.09 23.21 34.58
N LEU A 67 19.07 22.00 33.98
CA LEU A 67 17.88 21.43 33.34
C LEU A 67 16.77 21.14 34.35
N ALA A 68 17.12 20.66 35.54
CA ALA A 68 16.18 20.44 36.65
C ALA A 68 15.70 21.73 37.31
N GLY A 69 16.56 22.75 37.38
CA GLY A 69 16.23 24.09 37.91
C GLY A 69 15.40 24.96 36.96
N THR A 70 15.16 24.51 35.72
CA THR A 70 14.41 25.28 34.72
C THR A 70 12.94 25.46 35.14
N PRO A 71 12.41 26.71 35.19
CA PRO A 71 11.05 26.98 35.65
C PRO A 71 9.98 26.13 34.96
N GLY A 72 9.14 25.48 35.76
CA GLY A 72 8.07 24.60 35.27
C GLY A 72 8.51 23.20 34.84
N ILE A 73 9.78 22.81 35.05
CA ILE A 73 10.28 21.44 34.84
C ILE A 73 10.41 20.71 36.18
N GLY A 74 9.36 19.99 36.56
CA GLY A 74 9.43 19.07 37.70
C GLY A 74 9.88 17.67 37.30
N ARG A 75 10.16 16.80 38.28
CA ARG A 75 10.53 15.37 38.15
C ARG A 75 9.83 14.61 37.00
N LYS A 76 8.51 14.77 36.85
CA LYS A 76 7.70 14.12 35.82
C LYS A 76 8.04 14.55 34.38
N LYS A 77 8.62 15.73 34.19
CA LYS A 77 9.13 16.25 32.92
C LYS A 77 10.60 15.88 32.68
N LEU A 78 11.40 15.74 33.75
CA LEU A 78 12.75 15.17 33.66
C LEU A 78 12.73 13.70 33.24
N GLN A 79 11.73 12.93 33.67
CA GLN A 79 11.50 11.58 33.11
C GLN A 79 11.19 11.63 31.61
N GLY A 80 10.37 12.59 31.16
CA GLY A 80 10.12 12.82 29.73
C GLY A 80 11.39 13.18 28.96
N LEU A 81 12.25 14.06 29.51
CA LEU A 81 13.56 14.38 28.96
C LEU A 81 14.44 13.14 28.77
N LEU A 82 14.52 12.27 29.78
CA LEU A 82 15.29 11.02 29.68
C LEU A 82 14.73 10.09 28.59
N THR A 83 13.41 9.96 28.46
CA THR A 83 12.81 9.16 27.37
C THR A 83 13.15 9.71 25.97
N LEU A 84 13.24 11.04 25.80
CA LEU A 84 13.67 11.65 24.54
C LEU A 84 15.16 11.38 24.27
N LEU A 85 16.01 11.46 25.31
CA LEU A 85 17.44 11.14 25.19
C LEU A 85 17.70 9.64 24.93
N GLU A 86 16.88 8.75 25.50
CA GLU A 86 16.91 7.31 25.18
C GLU A 86 16.55 7.06 23.71
N ARG A 87 15.60 7.81 23.13
CA ARG A 87 15.31 7.74 21.69
C ARG A 87 16.45 8.30 20.83
N ALA A 88 17.06 9.40 21.24
CA ALA A 88 18.25 9.94 20.58
C ALA A 88 19.41 8.93 20.58
N ALA A 89 19.64 8.27 21.71
CA ALA A 89 20.70 7.26 21.87
C ALA A 89 20.49 6.01 21.00
N ASN A 90 19.23 5.68 20.69
CA ASN A 90 18.85 4.58 19.80
C ASN A 90 18.65 5.01 18.33
N THR A 91 18.88 6.29 17.98
CA THR A 91 18.79 6.77 16.59
C THR A 91 20.10 6.42 15.85
N ASP A 92 20.01 5.84 14.64
CA ASP A 92 21.18 5.67 13.76
C ASP A 92 21.60 7.05 13.22
N PRO A 93 22.83 7.54 13.51
CA PRO A 93 23.25 8.86 13.04
C PRO A 93 23.46 8.96 11.53
N SER A 94 23.54 7.83 10.82
CA SER A 94 23.74 7.79 9.37
C SER A 94 22.43 7.93 8.57
N SER A 95 21.26 7.80 9.21
CA SER A 95 19.95 7.82 8.54
C SER A 95 19.29 9.20 8.46
N VAL A 96 19.94 10.26 8.98
CA VAL A 96 19.29 11.56 9.25
C VAL A 96 19.71 12.65 8.25
N PRO A 97 18.78 13.17 7.40
CA PRO A 97 19.04 14.32 6.54
C PRO A 97 19.14 15.65 7.32
N ALA A 98 19.84 16.62 6.73
CA ALA A 98 19.97 17.96 7.30
C ALA A 98 18.66 18.76 7.24
N GLU A 99 18.28 19.30 8.41
CA GLU A 99 17.33 20.41 8.66
C GLU A 99 15.83 20.32 8.25
N VAL A 100 15.01 21.00 9.07
CA VAL A 100 13.71 21.71 8.87
C VAL A 100 12.84 21.63 10.15
N ASP A 101 12.16 22.73 10.48
CA ASP A 101 11.51 23.06 11.77
C ASP A 101 10.00 22.70 11.93
N GLU A 102 9.48 22.88 13.16
CA GLU A 102 8.14 22.53 13.70
C GLU A 102 7.24 23.79 13.98
N PRO A 103 5.98 23.69 14.53
CA PRO A 103 4.85 22.75 14.33
C PRO A 103 3.49 23.51 14.18
N PRO A 104 2.27 22.88 14.21
CA PRO A 104 1.55 22.70 15.49
C PRO A 104 0.56 21.48 15.51
N GLN A 105 -0.63 21.59 16.13
CA GLN A 105 -1.53 20.45 16.46
C GLN A 105 -3.05 20.72 16.40
N VAL A 106 -3.85 19.67 16.16
CA VAL A 106 -5.31 19.58 16.45
C VAL A 106 -5.65 18.15 16.97
N LYS A 107 -6.74 17.99 17.75
CA LYS A 107 -7.21 16.74 18.40
C LYS A 107 -8.59 16.28 17.87
N ARG A 108 -8.83 14.96 17.68
CA ARG A 108 -9.86 14.16 18.41
C ARG A 108 -10.06 12.70 17.94
N THR A 109 -10.35 11.85 18.94
CA THR A 109 -11.14 10.61 19.04
C THR A 109 -11.52 9.75 17.81
N LYS A 110 -11.24 8.43 17.88
CA LYS A 110 -11.76 7.35 17.00
C LYS A 110 -12.88 6.53 17.65
N ALA A 111 -13.77 5.97 16.83
CA ALA A 111 -14.52 4.74 17.11
C ALA A 111 -15.04 4.08 15.81
N SER A 112 -14.63 2.85 15.52
CA SER A 112 -15.47 1.72 15.03
C SER A 112 -14.60 0.55 14.53
N SER A 113 -15.22 -0.63 14.39
CA SER A 113 -14.60 -1.93 14.21
C SER A 113 -14.28 -2.27 12.74
N GLU A 114 -13.03 -2.09 12.37
CA GLU A 114 -12.36 -2.80 11.28
C GLU A 114 -11.09 -3.48 11.85
N PRO A 115 -10.43 -4.43 11.17
CA PRO A 115 -9.09 -4.89 11.59
C PRO A 115 -8.19 -3.69 11.85
N GLU A 116 -7.60 -3.61 13.05
CA GLU A 116 -6.92 -2.40 13.49
C GLU A 116 -5.83 -1.99 12.49
N PRO A 117 -5.73 -0.70 12.12
CA PRO A 117 -4.64 -0.24 11.27
C PRO A 117 -3.32 -0.52 12.00
N LEU A 118 -2.29 -0.90 11.23
CA LEU A 118 -1.01 -1.40 11.74
C LEU A 118 -0.35 -0.46 12.79
N PHE A 119 -0.68 0.83 12.70
CA PHE A 119 -0.41 1.90 13.66
C PHE A 119 -1.44 3.02 13.45
N ARG A 120 -1.44 4.07 14.30
CA ARG A 120 -2.20 5.29 14.02
C ARG A 120 -1.31 6.28 13.29
N TRP A 121 -1.81 6.90 12.23
CA TRP A 121 -1.05 7.89 11.45
C TRP A 121 -0.61 9.10 12.29
N GLU A 122 -1.27 9.37 13.43
CA GLU A 122 -0.87 10.40 14.39
C GLU A 122 0.44 10.07 15.15
N ASP A 123 0.83 8.79 15.19
CA ASP A 123 2.01 8.29 15.91
C ASP A 123 3.28 8.26 15.01
N VAL A 124 3.15 8.55 13.72
CA VAL A 124 4.28 8.60 12.77
C VAL A 124 5.08 9.89 12.97
N SER A 125 6.36 9.75 13.32
CA SER A 125 7.32 10.86 13.38
C SER A 125 7.95 11.14 12.00
N GLU A 126 8.51 12.34 11.80
CA GLU A 126 9.25 12.68 10.57
C GLU A 126 10.45 11.75 10.35
N LEU A 127 11.08 11.25 11.41
CA LEU A 127 12.15 10.25 11.33
C LEU A 127 11.65 8.94 10.71
N MET A 128 10.57 8.36 11.26
CA MET A 128 9.94 7.15 10.70
C MET A 128 9.51 7.37 9.25
N TRP A 129 8.94 8.53 8.94
CA TRP A 129 8.54 8.88 7.59
C TRP A 129 9.73 8.99 6.63
N ALA A 130 10.86 9.55 7.05
CA ALA A 130 12.09 9.60 6.27
C ALA A 130 12.68 8.19 6.03
N GLU A 131 12.68 7.32 7.04
CA GLU A 131 13.10 5.91 6.91
C GLU A 131 12.23 5.17 5.89
N TRP A 132 10.90 5.32 5.97
CA TRP A 132 9.97 4.64 5.06
C TRP A 132 10.12 5.12 3.61
N ARG A 133 10.24 6.44 3.40
CA ARG A 133 10.53 7.02 2.08
C ARG A 133 11.88 6.54 1.55
N THR A 134 12.89 6.43 2.41
CA THR A 134 14.20 5.90 2.05
C THR A 134 14.12 4.44 1.62
N THR A 135 13.33 3.61 2.29
CA THR A 135 13.10 2.21 1.87
C THR A 135 12.40 2.13 0.51
N VAL A 136 11.35 2.91 0.27
CA VAL A 136 10.66 2.93 -1.04
C VAL A 136 11.60 3.33 -2.17
N ARG A 137 12.46 4.35 -1.96
CA ARG A 137 13.48 4.79 -2.92
C ARG A 137 14.60 3.75 -3.11
N LYS A 138 15.08 3.16 -2.01
CA LYS A 138 16.14 2.13 -2.00
C LYS A 138 15.76 0.89 -2.84
N HIS A 139 14.47 0.55 -2.89
CA HIS A 139 13.96 -0.61 -3.63
C HIS A 139 13.34 -0.28 -5.00
N GLY A 140 13.43 0.95 -5.50
CA GLY A 140 12.94 1.33 -6.84
C GLY A 140 11.42 1.23 -7.00
N LEU A 141 10.66 1.46 -5.92
CA LEU A 141 9.21 1.24 -5.87
C LEU A 141 8.38 2.48 -6.28
N GLU A 142 9.03 3.54 -6.76
CA GLU A 142 8.41 4.85 -7.02
C GLU A 142 7.22 4.76 -7.97
N SER A 143 7.34 3.98 -9.04
CA SER A 143 6.32 3.85 -10.09
C SER A 143 5.09 3.03 -9.68
N ILE A 144 5.11 2.38 -8.51
CA ILE A 144 4.00 1.56 -8.05
C ILE A 144 2.86 2.48 -7.55
N PRO A 145 1.60 2.30 -8.00
CA PRO A 145 0.48 3.05 -7.47
C PRO A 145 0.18 2.71 -6.01
N LEU A 146 -0.06 3.71 -5.17
CA LEU A 146 -0.38 3.58 -3.75
C LEU A 146 -1.48 2.54 -3.49
N GLY A 147 -2.55 2.58 -4.29
CA GLY A 147 -3.69 1.67 -4.14
C GLY A 147 -3.34 0.20 -4.36
N ARG A 148 -2.29 -0.12 -5.14
CA ARG A 148 -1.89 -1.52 -5.40
C ARG A 148 -1.46 -2.22 -4.12
N LEU A 149 -0.75 -1.51 -3.25
CA LEU A 149 -0.13 -2.04 -2.02
C LEU A 149 -0.93 -1.76 -0.74
N SER A 150 -2.04 -1.02 -0.82
CA SER A 150 -2.91 -0.79 0.34
C SER A 150 -3.49 -2.09 0.91
N PRO A 151 -3.65 -2.24 2.24
CA PRO A 151 -4.40 -3.36 2.82
C PRO A 151 -5.85 -3.45 2.31
N SER A 152 -6.50 -2.32 2.02
CA SER A 152 -7.86 -2.25 1.48
C SER A 152 -8.13 -0.93 0.76
N LEU A 153 -8.65 -0.99 -0.47
CA LEU A 153 -9.07 0.19 -1.23
C LEU A 153 -10.28 0.91 -0.63
N LYS A 154 -11.02 0.31 0.32
CA LYS A 154 -12.10 0.99 1.08
C LYS A 154 -11.58 2.17 1.90
N ARG A 155 -10.37 2.02 2.45
CA ARG A 155 -9.70 3.04 3.29
C ARG A 155 -9.06 4.15 2.45
N VAL A 156 -8.67 3.82 1.22
CA VAL A 156 -8.02 4.75 0.30
C VAL A 156 -9.07 5.45 -0.55
N THR A 157 -9.11 6.79 -0.57
CA THR A 157 -10.04 7.47 -1.49
C THR A 157 -9.62 7.27 -2.95
N ARG A 158 -10.56 6.96 -3.85
CA ARG A 158 -10.31 6.65 -5.28
C ARG A 158 -9.34 7.61 -6.01
N VAL A 159 -9.35 8.90 -5.66
CA VAL A 159 -8.46 9.93 -6.22
C VAL A 159 -6.96 9.59 -6.10
N ILE A 160 -6.55 8.86 -5.06
CA ILE A 160 -5.13 8.50 -4.84
C ILE A 160 -4.81 7.03 -5.12
N TRP A 161 -5.73 6.25 -5.68
CA TRP A 161 -5.48 4.83 -6.00
C TRP A 161 -4.37 4.65 -7.03
N HIS A 162 -4.36 5.51 -8.06
CA HIS A 162 -3.42 5.47 -9.19
C HIS A 162 -2.18 6.35 -9.00
N VAL A 163 -2.11 7.13 -7.91
CA VAL A 163 -0.98 8.02 -7.64
C VAL A 163 0.25 7.16 -7.28
N PRO A 164 1.38 7.32 -8.00
CA PRO A 164 2.59 6.55 -7.75
C PRO A 164 3.20 6.89 -6.38
N LEU A 165 3.93 5.95 -5.76
CA LEU A 165 4.61 6.20 -4.48
C LEU A 165 5.65 7.33 -4.58
N GLY A 166 6.26 7.51 -5.77
CA GLY A 166 7.21 8.57 -6.07
C GLY A 166 6.71 9.98 -5.72
N ASP A 167 5.42 10.26 -5.97
CA ASP A 167 4.78 11.56 -5.72
C ASP A 167 4.78 11.99 -4.24
N PHE A 168 5.12 11.11 -3.31
CA PHE A 168 5.20 11.38 -1.88
C PHE A 168 6.64 11.41 -1.33
N LEU A 169 7.66 11.04 -2.12
CA LEU A 169 9.01 10.80 -1.63
C LEU A 169 9.81 12.04 -1.22
N ASP A 170 9.38 13.22 -1.67
CA ASP A 170 10.05 14.49 -1.38
C ASP A 170 9.21 15.39 -0.46
N MET A 171 8.09 14.87 0.08
CA MET A 171 7.21 15.58 1.00
C MET A 171 7.51 15.19 2.46
N SER A 172 7.54 16.17 3.37
CA SER A 172 7.45 15.95 4.82
C SER A 172 6.03 15.57 5.25
N ILE A 173 5.84 15.14 6.50
CA ILE A 173 4.49 14.95 7.08
C ILE A 173 3.76 16.32 7.11
N GLN A 174 4.48 17.42 7.31
CA GLN A 174 3.89 18.76 7.26
C GLN A 174 3.39 19.13 5.86
N ASP A 175 4.18 18.93 4.81
CA ASP A 175 3.76 19.16 3.41
C ASP A 175 2.50 18.35 3.07
N LEU A 176 2.48 17.08 3.50
CA LEU A 176 1.33 16.19 3.31
C LEU A 176 0.07 16.74 4.01
N ARG A 177 0.20 17.32 5.21
CA ARG A 177 -0.90 17.93 5.98
C ARG A 177 -1.39 19.25 5.39
N GLU A 178 -0.48 20.09 4.89
CA GLU A 178 -0.81 21.40 4.31
C GLU A 178 -1.44 21.29 2.92
N LYS A 179 -1.13 20.22 2.19
CA LYS A 179 -1.72 19.92 0.88
C LYS A 179 -3.23 19.72 1.02
N ARG A 180 -4.01 20.78 0.78
CA ARG A 180 -5.48 20.89 0.95
C ARG A 180 -6.31 19.73 0.40
N SER A 181 -5.79 18.96 -0.54
CA SER A 181 -6.41 17.73 -1.05
C SER A 181 -6.32 16.52 -0.10
N PHE A 182 -5.46 16.52 0.92
CA PHE A 182 -5.17 15.36 1.77
C PHE A 182 -5.78 15.49 3.17
N GLY A 183 -7.07 15.15 3.28
CA GLY A 183 -7.70 14.91 4.58
C GLY A 183 -7.17 13.64 5.28
N GLU A 184 -7.47 13.50 6.57
CA GLU A 184 -6.95 12.45 7.47
C GLU A 184 -6.98 11.02 6.89
N ARG A 185 -8.06 10.63 6.18
CA ARG A 185 -8.15 9.31 5.54
C ARG A 185 -7.07 9.07 4.47
N ARG A 186 -6.73 10.12 3.69
CA ARG A 186 -5.68 10.04 2.66
C ARG A 186 -4.30 9.94 3.30
N LEU A 187 -4.05 10.74 4.33
CA LEU A 187 -2.82 10.66 5.13
C LEU A 187 -2.65 9.27 5.73
N SER A 188 -3.67 8.76 6.41
CA SER A 188 -3.64 7.42 7.01
C SER A 188 -3.35 6.32 5.98
N ALA A 189 -3.93 6.41 4.78
CA ALA A 189 -3.67 5.45 3.70
C ALA A 189 -2.23 5.55 3.15
N ILE A 190 -1.69 6.77 2.99
CA ILE A 190 -0.29 6.98 2.57
C ILE A 190 0.66 6.35 3.58
N PHE A 191 0.51 6.72 4.86
CA PHE A 191 1.36 6.18 5.90
C PHE A 191 1.23 4.65 6.03
N GLU A 192 0.01 4.10 6.09
CA GLU A 192 -0.24 2.65 6.22
C GLU A 192 0.47 1.84 5.12
N VAL A 193 0.48 2.32 3.86
CA VAL A 193 1.21 1.68 2.75
C VAL A 193 2.72 1.78 2.94
N PHE A 194 3.25 2.97 3.20
CA PHE A 194 4.69 3.17 3.35
C PHE A 194 5.28 2.42 4.54
N GLY A 195 4.59 2.41 5.68
CA GLY A 195 4.97 1.63 6.86
C GLY A 195 4.93 0.12 6.60
N ALA A 196 3.91 -0.38 5.89
CA ALA A 196 3.84 -1.78 5.50
C ALA A 196 4.99 -2.20 4.56
N ILE A 197 5.37 -1.35 3.60
CA ILE A 197 6.52 -1.59 2.72
C ILE A 197 7.82 -1.60 3.53
N HIS A 198 8.00 -0.63 4.44
CA HIS A 198 9.18 -0.55 5.28
C HIS A 198 9.30 -1.78 6.20
N GLU A 199 8.24 -2.21 6.88
CA GLU A 199 8.29 -3.39 7.75
C GLU A 199 8.69 -4.67 7.00
N VAL A 200 8.29 -4.81 5.73
CA VAL A 200 8.65 -5.96 4.88
C VAL A 200 10.09 -5.87 4.36
N LEU A 201 10.60 -4.67 4.04
CA LEU A 201 11.86 -4.49 3.31
C LEU A 201 13.03 -3.90 4.11
N LYS A 202 12.83 -3.39 5.33
CA LYS A 202 13.89 -2.71 6.11
C LYS A 202 15.16 -3.53 6.35
N ASN A 203 15.03 -4.86 6.39
CA ASN A 203 16.15 -5.80 6.56
C ASN A 203 16.59 -6.47 5.24
N VAL A 204 16.10 -6.00 4.09
CA VAL A 204 16.41 -6.54 2.76
C VAL A 204 17.35 -5.58 2.05
N GLU A 205 18.52 -6.07 1.64
CA GLU A 205 19.42 -5.29 0.78
C GLU A 205 19.11 -5.53 -0.70
N PRO A 206 18.84 -4.48 -1.50
CA PRO A 206 18.71 -4.60 -2.95
C PRO A 206 19.96 -5.25 -3.55
N GLN A 207 19.75 -6.25 -4.40
CA GLN A 207 20.82 -6.89 -5.16
C GLN A 207 20.65 -6.51 -6.63
N SER A 208 21.73 -6.10 -7.30
CA SER A 208 21.70 -5.66 -8.70
C SER A 208 21.21 -6.72 -9.70
N HIS A 209 21.18 -7.99 -9.29
CA HIS A 209 20.75 -9.14 -10.08
C HIS A 209 19.39 -9.72 -9.66
N LEU A 210 18.71 -9.15 -8.66
CA LEU A 210 17.41 -9.62 -8.18
C LEU A 210 16.36 -8.51 -8.24
N ALA A 211 15.19 -8.82 -8.80
CA ALA A 211 14.02 -7.95 -8.72
C ALA A 211 13.13 -8.34 -7.53
N VAL A 212 12.47 -7.35 -6.91
CA VAL A 212 11.46 -7.56 -5.87
C VAL A 212 10.12 -7.07 -6.40
N GLU A 213 9.17 -7.97 -6.62
CA GLU A 213 7.79 -7.60 -6.96
C GLU A 213 6.93 -7.58 -5.68
N LEU A 214 6.38 -6.40 -5.35
CA LEU A 214 5.34 -6.27 -4.34
C LEU A 214 3.95 -6.26 -4.99
N ALA A 215 3.11 -7.21 -4.59
CA ALA A 215 1.71 -7.29 -4.99
C ALA A 215 0.88 -8.02 -3.91
N PRO A 216 -0.46 -7.90 -3.91
CA PRO A 216 -1.29 -8.66 -2.98
C PRO A 216 -1.12 -10.17 -3.22
N ARG A 217 -0.90 -10.95 -2.15
CA ARG A 217 -0.58 -12.40 -2.24
C ARG A 217 -1.53 -13.22 -3.13
N ARG A 218 -2.83 -12.87 -3.16
CA ARG A 218 -3.85 -13.51 -4.01
C ARG A 218 -3.62 -13.28 -5.50
N ILE A 219 -3.13 -12.09 -5.86
CA ILE A 219 -2.83 -11.71 -7.25
C ILE A 219 -1.65 -12.56 -7.77
N ILE A 220 -0.55 -12.64 -7.00
CA ILE A 220 0.60 -13.49 -7.34
C ILE A 220 0.18 -14.97 -7.42
N ALA A 221 -0.64 -15.46 -6.49
CA ALA A 221 -1.14 -16.84 -6.52
C ALA A 221 -1.94 -17.15 -7.80
N MET A 222 -2.84 -16.24 -8.23
CA MET A 222 -3.56 -16.38 -9.50
C MET A 222 -2.62 -16.32 -10.71
N GLN A 223 -1.65 -15.40 -10.74
CA GLN A 223 -0.68 -15.29 -11.83
C GLN A 223 0.14 -16.56 -11.99
N ASN A 224 0.71 -17.08 -10.90
CA ASN A 224 1.52 -18.28 -10.92
C ASN A 224 0.67 -19.48 -11.37
N TRP A 225 -0.53 -19.66 -10.81
CA TRP A 225 -1.43 -20.75 -11.23
C TRP A 225 -1.78 -20.69 -12.73
N ILE A 226 -2.01 -19.50 -13.30
CA ILE A 226 -2.26 -19.33 -14.74
C ILE A 226 -1.03 -19.74 -15.56
N LEU A 227 0.18 -19.29 -15.16
CA LEU A 227 1.42 -19.62 -15.85
C LEU A 227 1.74 -21.11 -15.76
N ASP A 228 1.65 -21.70 -14.58
CA ASP A 228 1.89 -23.14 -14.34
C ASP A 228 0.91 -23.99 -15.16
N THR A 229 -0.37 -23.61 -15.20
CA THR A 229 -1.41 -24.29 -15.98
C THR A 229 -1.12 -24.22 -17.49
N TRP A 230 -0.71 -23.05 -17.98
CA TRP A 230 -0.33 -22.85 -19.39
C TRP A 230 0.94 -23.63 -19.76
N GLN A 231 2.00 -23.54 -18.96
CA GLN A 231 3.27 -24.24 -19.18
C GLN A 231 3.12 -25.76 -19.11
N ALA A 232 2.25 -26.28 -18.25
CA ALA A 232 1.96 -27.70 -18.15
C ALA A 232 1.17 -28.27 -19.37
N GLY A 233 0.64 -27.42 -20.25
CA GLY A 233 -0.16 -27.87 -21.41
C GLY A 233 -1.44 -28.63 -21.03
N ARG A 234 -1.90 -28.48 -19.77
CA ARG A 234 -3.06 -29.18 -19.22
C ARG A 234 -4.24 -28.22 -19.12
N VAL A 235 -5.36 -28.58 -19.73
CA VAL A 235 -6.62 -27.86 -19.54
C VAL A 235 -7.08 -28.03 -18.08
N PRO A 236 -7.30 -26.93 -17.34
CA PRO A 236 -7.82 -27.01 -15.97
C PRO A 236 -9.30 -27.43 -15.98
N SER A 237 -9.74 -28.09 -14.92
CA SER A 237 -11.15 -28.40 -14.69
C SER A 237 -11.94 -27.18 -14.20
N GLU A 238 -13.27 -27.26 -14.28
CA GLU A 238 -14.19 -26.22 -13.80
C GLU A 238 -13.95 -25.87 -12.32
N GLU A 239 -13.74 -26.87 -11.47
CA GLU A 239 -13.45 -26.66 -10.05
C GLU A 239 -12.08 -26.02 -9.82
N GLU A 240 -11.06 -26.36 -10.62
CA GLU A 240 -9.75 -25.70 -10.54
C GLU A 240 -9.83 -24.23 -10.96
N ILE A 241 -10.62 -23.90 -11.99
CA ILE A 241 -10.91 -22.51 -12.38
C ILE A 241 -11.66 -21.78 -11.25
N LYS A 242 -12.66 -22.43 -10.65
CA LYS A 242 -13.42 -21.86 -9.53
C LYS A 242 -12.51 -21.54 -8.33
N GLN A 243 -11.71 -22.51 -7.89
CA GLN A 243 -10.87 -22.41 -6.69
C GLN A 243 -9.65 -21.51 -6.87
N ASN A 244 -8.96 -21.57 -8.01
CA ASN A 244 -7.68 -20.87 -8.20
C ASN A 244 -7.81 -19.52 -8.90
N PHE A 245 -8.99 -19.17 -9.42
CA PHE A 245 -9.22 -17.90 -10.12
C PHE A 245 -10.50 -17.17 -9.68
N VAL A 246 -11.66 -17.82 -9.75
CA VAL A 246 -12.95 -17.13 -9.49
C VAL A 246 -13.11 -16.73 -8.02
N LEU A 247 -12.84 -17.66 -7.09
CA LEU A 247 -12.93 -17.39 -5.65
C LEU A 247 -11.85 -16.39 -5.16
N PRO A 248 -10.57 -16.44 -5.59
CA PRO A 248 -9.58 -15.42 -5.28
C PRO A 248 -9.93 -14.00 -5.75
N LEU A 249 -10.59 -13.84 -6.90
CA LEU A 249 -11.13 -12.53 -7.34
C LEU A 249 -12.21 -12.02 -6.39
N LEU A 250 -13.13 -12.88 -5.96
CA LEU A 250 -14.17 -12.54 -4.99
C LEU A 250 -13.58 -12.21 -3.61
N GLU A 251 -12.54 -12.92 -3.17
CA GLU A 251 -11.82 -12.58 -1.93
C GLU A 251 -11.13 -11.22 -2.01
N GLN A 252 -10.52 -10.88 -3.14
CA GLN A 252 -9.95 -9.54 -3.35
C GLN A 252 -11.05 -8.48 -3.34
N ALA A 253 -12.20 -8.75 -3.97
CA ALA A 253 -13.37 -7.88 -3.94
C ALA A 253 -13.90 -7.65 -2.51
N ARG A 254 -13.97 -8.69 -1.65
CA ARG A 254 -14.41 -8.54 -0.24
C ARG A 254 -13.52 -7.59 0.57
N LEU A 255 -12.23 -7.49 0.24
CA LEU A 255 -11.33 -6.53 0.87
C LEU A 255 -11.54 -5.11 0.34
N ASP A 256 -11.83 -4.94 -0.94
CA ASP A 256 -11.78 -3.64 -1.63
C ASP A 256 -13.15 -2.98 -1.89
N THR A 257 -14.26 -3.73 -1.89
CA THR A 257 -15.63 -3.20 -2.07
C THR A 257 -16.62 -3.71 -1.01
N ASP A 258 -17.75 -3.03 -0.90
CA ASP A 258 -18.81 -3.36 0.06
C ASP A 258 -19.38 -4.77 -0.11
N GLU A 259 -19.94 -5.31 0.98
CA GLU A 259 -20.46 -6.68 1.04
C GLU A 259 -21.63 -6.91 0.07
N GLN A 260 -22.52 -5.92 -0.10
CA GLN A 260 -23.67 -6.03 -1.02
C GLN A 260 -23.20 -6.21 -2.47
N THR A 261 -22.17 -5.47 -2.89
CA THR A 261 -21.56 -5.62 -4.22
C THR A 261 -20.96 -7.01 -4.40
N VAL A 262 -20.29 -7.58 -3.39
CA VAL A 262 -19.76 -8.96 -3.48
C VAL A 262 -20.87 -9.99 -3.60
N VAL A 263 -21.87 -9.96 -2.72
CA VAL A 263 -22.98 -10.94 -2.74
C VAL A 263 -23.74 -10.90 -4.08
N MET A 264 -23.88 -9.70 -4.66
CA MET A 264 -24.45 -9.54 -6.01
C MET A 264 -23.59 -10.22 -7.11
N VAL A 265 -22.27 -10.17 -7.01
CA VAL A 265 -21.35 -10.84 -7.95
C VAL A 265 -21.32 -12.36 -7.71
N GLU A 266 -21.37 -12.82 -6.47
CA GLU A 266 -21.48 -14.24 -6.13
C GLU A 266 -22.74 -14.87 -6.74
N GLN A 267 -23.89 -14.17 -6.66
CA GLN A 267 -25.13 -14.55 -7.34
C GLN A 267 -25.00 -14.48 -8.86
N ARG A 268 -24.29 -13.47 -9.42
CA ARG A 268 -24.07 -13.37 -10.87
C ARG A 268 -23.25 -14.54 -11.41
N LEU A 269 -22.21 -14.95 -10.67
CA LEU A 269 -21.29 -16.03 -11.07
C LEU A 269 -21.82 -17.42 -10.74
N GLY A 270 -22.81 -17.53 -9.86
CA GLY A 270 -23.38 -18.80 -9.43
C GLY A 270 -22.41 -19.62 -8.57
N ILE A 271 -21.92 -19.03 -7.48
CA ILE A 271 -20.90 -19.66 -6.63
C ILE A 271 -21.47 -20.83 -5.80
N ASN A 272 -22.67 -20.63 -5.24
CA ASN A 272 -23.41 -21.61 -4.42
C ASN A 272 -24.74 -22.03 -5.06
N ASP A 273 -25.25 -21.23 -6.00
CA ASP A 273 -26.57 -21.35 -6.66
C ASP A 273 -26.40 -21.19 -8.18
N PRO A 274 -27.41 -21.50 -9.01
CA PRO A 274 -27.35 -21.25 -10.46
C PRO A 274 -27.11 -19.76 -10.80
N PRO A 275 -26.29 -19.43 -11.83
CA PRO A 275 -25.98 -18.05 -12.20
C PRO A 275 -27.19 -17.16 -12.50
N VAL A 276 -27.25 -15.99 -11.85
CA VAL A 276 -28.38 -15.06 -11.92
C VAL A 276 -28.16 -13.99 -12.99
N SER A 277 -29.20 -13.60 -13.74
CA SER A 277 -29.10 -12.52 -14.74
C SER A 277 -29.12 -11.12 -14.10
N VAL A 278 -28.50 -10.13 -14.75
CA VAL A 278 -28.53 -8.71 -14.32
C VAL A 278 -29.96 -8.18 -14.12
N ARG A 279 -30.95 -8.69 -14.86
CA ARG A 279 -32.37 -8.36 -14.67
C ARG A 279 -32.94 -8.91 -13.36
N GLN A 280 -32.55 -10.11 -12.96
CA GLN A 280 -32.96 -10.72 -11.69
C GLN A 280 -32.24 -10.05 -10.52
N LEU A 281 -30.93 -9.80 -10.61
CA LEU A 281 -30.17 -9.04 -9.60
C LEU A 281 -30.81 -7.67 -9.32
N GLY A 282 -31.26 -6.96 -10.35
CA GLY A 282 -31.96 -5.68 -10.18
C GLY A 282 -33.28 -5.77 -9.40
N ARG A 283 -33.96 -6.92 -9.45
CA ARG A 283 -35.14 -7.20 -8.61
C ARG A 283 -34.73 -7.55 -7.19
N THR A 284 -33.75 -8.44 -7.02
CA THR A 284 -33.28 -8.91 -5.70
C THR A 284 -32.70 -7.78 -4.85
N PHE A 285 -31.87 -6.92 -5.43
CA PHE A 285 -31.19 -5.82 -4.74
C PHE A 285 -31.93 -4.47 -4.83
N ASN A 286 -33.10 -4.43 -5.47
CA ASN A 286 -33.85 -3.19 -5.76
C ASN A 286 -33.01 -2.11 -6.48
N LEU A 287 -32.23 -2.52 -7.49
CA LEU A 287 -31.32 -1.67 -8.27
C LEU A 287 -31.69 -1.63 -9.75
N THR A 288 -31.42 -0.50 -10.40
CA THR A 288 -31.49 -0.43 -11.87
C THR A 288 -30.33 -1.20 -12.50
N ARG A 289 -30.52 -1.71 -13.73
CA ARG A 289 -29.43 -2.37 -14.48
C ARG A 289 -28.20 -1.46 -14.65
N ALA A 290 -28.44 -0.16 -14.83
CA ALA A 290 -27.37 0.84 -14.92
C ALA A 290 -26.55 0.92 -13.63
N ARG A 291 -27.18 0.88 -12.45
CA ARG A 291 -26.46 0.88 -11.17
C ARG A 291 -25.67 -0.41 -10.95
N ILE A 292 -26.18 -1.57 -11.40
CA ILE A 292 -25.45 -2.84 -11.34
C ILE A 292 -24.18 -2.77 -12.21
N TYR A 293 -24.29 -2.26 -13.45
CA TYR A 293 -23.12 -2.09 -14.30
C TYR A 293 -22.11 -1.11 -13.72
N GLN A 294 -22.54 -0.01 -13.10
CA GLN A 294 -21.63 0.89 -12.37
C GLN A 294 -20.87 0.16 -11.25
N LEU A 295 -21.52 -0.68 -10.46
CA LEU A 295 -20.86 -1.47 -9.41
C LEU A 295 -19.87 -2.50 -9.99
N PHE A 296 -20.18 -3.10 -11.14
CA PHE A 296 -19.21 -3.96 -11.85
C PHE A 296 -18.06 -3.14 -12.47
N ASP A 297 -18.30 -1.90 -12.90
CA ASP A 297 -17.25 -1.00 -13.38
C ASP A 297 -16.34 -0.56 -12.21
N GLU A 298 -16.90 -0.29 -11.03
CA GLU A 298 -16.16 -0.04 -9.79
C GLU A 298 -15.23 -1.23 -9.43
N LEU A 299 -15.67 -2.47 -9.62
CA LEU A 299 -14.82 -3.68 -9.48
C LEU A 299 -13.71 -3.78 -10.54
N ALA A 300 -14.00 -3.41 -11.80
CA ALA A 300 -12.99 -3.38 -12.85
C ALA A 300 -11.92 -2.31 -12.62
N GLU A 301 -12.27 -1.21 -11.94
CA GLU A 301 -11.32 -0.16 -11.53
C GLU A 301 -10.43 -0.65 -10.38
N ILE A 302 -11.02 -1.32 -9.37
CA ILE A 302 -10.29 -2.02 -8.30
C ILE A 302 -9.25 -2.97 -8.89
N MET A 303 -9.65 -3.84 -9.83
CA MET A 303 -8.73 -4.81 -10.42
C MET A 303 -7.65 -4.17 -11.30
N ARG A 304 -7.93 -3.04 -11.99
CA ARG A 304 -6.90 -2.29 -12.72
C ARG A 304 -5.83 -1.67 -11.81
N VAL A 305 -6.17 -1.37 -10.55
CA VAL A 305 -5.19 -0.93 -9.54
C VAL A 305 -4.42 -2.13 -8.97
N ARG A 306 -5.15 -3.16 -8.51
CA ARG A 306 -4.60 -4.34 -7.82
C ARG A 306 -3.76 -5.24 -8.71
N TRP A 307 -4.19 -5.44 -9.96
CA TRP A 307 -3.59 -6.36 -10.92
C TRP A 307 -3.67 -5.78 -12.34
N PRO A 308 -2.80 -4.82 -12.70
CA PRO A 308 -2.84 -4.14 -14.00
C PRO A 308 -2.72 -5.12 -15.18
N LEU A 309 -1.87 -6.14 -15.04
CA LEU A 309 -1.68 -7.19 -16.04
C LEU A 309 -2.81 -8.22 -16.07
N GLY A 310 -3.78 -8.17 -15.16
CA GLY A 310 -4.82 -9.21 -15.02
C GLY A 310 -5.66 -9.43 -16.27
N ARG A 311 -5.84 -8.42 -17.11
CA ARG A 311 -6.46 -8.60 -18.43
C ARG A 311 -5.62 -9.48 -19.37
N ALA A 312 -4.29 -9.31 -19.40
CA ALA A 312 -3.41 -10.13 -20.22
C ALA A 312 -3.34 -11.57 -19.70
N TYR A 313 -3.24 -11.77 -18.38
CA TYR A 313 -3.26 -13.11 -17.78
C TYR A 313 -4.59 -13.84 -17.99
N THR A 314 -5.73 -13.15 -17.91
CA THR A 314 -7.04 -13.75 -18.19
C THR A 314 -7.25 -14.06 -19.67
N GLN A 315 -6.76 -13.20 -20.57
CA GLN A 315 -6.73 -13.48 -22.00
C GLN A 315 -5.86 -14.69 -22.32
N LEU A 316 -4.69 -14.85 -21.68
CA LEU A 316 -3.83 -16.03 -21.82
C LEU A 316 -4.57 -17.30 -21.41
N LEU A 317 -5.16 -17.33 -20.20
CA LEU A 317 -5.91 -18.47 -19.69
C LEU A 317 -7.09 -18.84 -20.61
N GLN A 318 -7.91 -17.86 -20.98
CA GLN A 318 -9.09 -18.09 -21.82
C GLN A 318 -8.69 -18.60 -23.22
N SER A 319 -7.69 -17.96 -23.85
CA SER A 319 -7.21 -18.36 -25.18
C SER A 319 -6.62 -19.76 -25.17
N PHE A 320 -5.88 -20.12 -24.12
CA PHE A 320 -5.31 -21.46 -23.94
C PHE A 320 -6.40 -22.54 -23.80
N ILE A 321 -7.41 -22.32 -22.96
CA ILE A 321 -8.51 -23.28 -22.79
C ILE A 321 -9.30 -23.46 -24.09
N VAL A 322 -9.60 -22.36 -24.80
CA VAL A 322 -10.32 -22.41 -26.10
C VAL A 322 -9.49 -23.12 -27.17
N TYR A 323 -8.19 -22.86 -27.23
CA TYR A 323 -7.28 -23.53 -28.17
C TYR A 323 -7.24 -25.06 -27.93
N GLU A 324 -7.06 -25.48 -26.67
CA GLU A 324 -7.02 -26.92 -26.35
C GLU A 324 -8.40 -27.59 -26.48
N TYR A 325 -9.51 -26.88 -26.22
CA TYR A 325 -10.86 -27.37 -26.52
C TYR A 325 -11.02 -27.66 -28.02
N ASN A 326 -10.66 -26.69 -28.88
CA ASN A 326 -10.75 -26.84 -30.33
C ASN A 326 -9.83 -27.97 -30.86
N ARG A 327 -8.69 -28.20 -30.21
CA ARG A 327 -7.72 -29.25 -30.53
C ARG A 327 -8.18 -30.66 -30.09
N ARG A 328 -8.84 -30.78 -28.93
CA ARG A 328 -9.21 -32.08 -28.31
C ARG A 328 -10.68 -32.47 -28.52
N GLY A 329 -11.53 -31.53 -28.92
CA GLY A 329 -12.99 -31.70 -29.02
C GLY A 329 -13.72 -31.77 -27.68
N THR A 330 -13.02 -31.63 -26.56
CA THR A 330 -13.57 -31.70 -25.19
C THR A 330 -12.85 -30.73 -24.26
N GLY A 331 -13.56 -30.21 -23.26
CA GLY A 331 -13.03 -29.29 -22.26
C GLY A 331 -14.11 -28.81 -21.28
N PRO A 332 -13.75 -27.99 -20.28
CA PRO A 332 -14.64 -27.51 -19.22
C PRO A 332 -15.67 -26.49 -19.72
N ASP A 333 -16.80 -26.34 -19.00
CA ASP A 333 -17.66 -25.17 -19.15
C ASP A 333 -16.95 -23.90 -18.61
N ILE A 334 -16.53 -23.03 -19.53
CA ILE A 334 -15.92 -21.74 -19.22
C ILE A 334 -16.94 -20.60 -19.03
N SER A 335 -18.23 -20.89 -18.89
CA SER A 335 -19.26 -19.86 -18.69
C SER A 335 -19.01 -19.02 -17.42
N GLN A 336 -18.65 -19.65 -16.30
CA GLN A 336 -18.32 -18.92 -15.06
C GLN A 336 -17.05 -18.08 -15.20
N LEU A 337 -16.01 -18.61 -15.86
CA LEU A 337 -14.77 -17.88 -16.17
C LEU A 337 -15.07 -16.64 -17.03
N THR A 338 -15.86 -16.81 -18.09
CA THR A 338 -16.22 -15.73 -19.02
C THR A 338 -16.99 -14.63 -18.31
N MET A 339 -17.97 -14.98 -17.47
CA MET A 339 -18.69 -13.99 -16.65
C MET A 339 -17.78 -13.29 -15.63
N ALA A 340 -16.80 -13.99 -15.04
CA ALA A 340 -15.83 -13.35 -14.14
C ALA A 340 -14.93 -12.35 -14.89
N ILE A 341 -14.45 -12.71 -16.09
CA ILE A 341 -13.67 -11.81 -16.96
C ILE A 341 -14.51 -10.59 -17.36
N GLU A 342 -15.79 -10.76 -17.73
CA GLU A 342 -16.68 -9.63 -18.04
C GLU A 342 -16.87 -8.67 -16.86
N ILE A 343 -16.95 -9.17 -15.63
CA ILE A 343 -17.16 -8.35 -14.43
C ILE A 343 -15.88 -7.60 -14.06
N PHE A 344 -14.77 -8.32 -13.90
CA PHE A 344 -13.52 -7.82 -13.33
C PHE A 344 -12.53 -7.25 -14.36
N PHE A 345 -12.58 -7.71 -15.61
CA PHE A 345 -11.66 -7.32 -16.70
C PHE A 345 -12.41 -6.99 -18.01
N PRO A 346 -13.45 -6.14 -17.99
CA PRO A 346 -14.22 -5.80 -19.19
C PRO A 346 -13.33 -5.22 -20.28
N LYS A 347 -13.64 -5.55 -21.54
CA LYS A 347 -12.99 -4.95 -22.70
C LYS A 347 -13.27 -3.45 -22.75
N SER A 348 -12.23 -2.67 -23.02
CA SER A 348 -12.33 -1.22 -23.26
C SER A 348 -13.31 -0.91 -24.40
N GLY A 349 -14.28 -0.03 -24.18
CA GLY A 349 -15.18 0.49 -25.22
C GLY A 349 -16.37 -0.39 -25.62
N GLU A 350 -16.37 -1.68 -25.33
CA GLU A 350 -17.54 -2.54 -25.59
C GLU A 350 -18.62 -2.35 -24.51
N ARG A 351 -19.87 -2.08 -24.90
CA ARG A 351 -21.01 -2.17 -23.98
C ARG A 351 -21.15 -3.63 -23.55
N ARG A 352 -20.98 -3.92 -22.26
CA ARG A 352 -21.17 -5.23 -21.60
C ARG A 352 -22.36 -5.99 -22.23
N GLN A 353 -22.08 -6.96 -23.11
CA GLN A 353 -23.12 -7.68 -23.83
C GLN A 353 -23.80 -8.71 -22.92
N ILE A 354 -25.03 -9.08 -23.25
CA ILE A 354 -25.83 -10.00 -22.44
C ILE A 354 -25.47 -11.43 -22.85
N VAL A 355 -24.42 -12.00 -22.26
CA VAL A 355 -24.21 -13.45 -22.30
C VAL A 355 -25.33 -14.11 -21.50
N THR A 356 -26.30 -14.66 -22.23
CA THR A 356 -27.35 -15.53 -21.71
C THR A 356 -26.75 -16.90 -21.41
N ALA A 357 -27.11 -17.49 -20.26
CA ALA A 357 -26.60 -18.77 -19.80
C ALA A 357 -27.22 -19.96 -20.59
N LYS A 358 -26.89 -20.07 -21.88
CA LYS A 358 -27.11 -21.27 -22.69
C LYS A 358 -25.76 -21.65 -23.31
N GLY A 359 -25.27 -22.84 -22.96
CA GLY A 359 -23.91 -23.29 -23.25
C GLY A 359 -23.61 -23.39 -24.73
N GLY A 360 -22.97 -22.35 -25.25
CA GLY A 360 -22.14 -22.36 -26.45
C GLY A 360 -20.96 -21.44 -26.16
N LEU A 361 -19.77 -21.76 -26.68
CA LEU A 361 -18.68 -20.78 -26.66
C LEU A 361 -19.15 -19.50 -27.36
N PRO A 362 -18.72 -18.30 -26.89
CA PRO A 362 -18.94 -17.09 -27.66
C PRO A 362 -18.34 -17.27 -29.06
N ASP A 363 -19.04 -16.78 -30.09
CA ASP A 363 -18.61 -16.86 -31.48
C ASP A 363 -17.34 -16.01 -31.68
N LEU A 364 -16.20 -16.68 -31.55
CA LEU A 364 -14.86 -16.14 -31.80
C LEU A 364 -14.43 -16.54 -33.23
N SER A 365 -15.24 -16.16 -34.21
CA SER A 365 -14.94 -16.31 -35.64
C SER A 365 -13.64 -15.57 -36.03
N PRO A 366 -13.05 -15.86 -37.22
CA PRO A 366 -11.66 -15.52 -37.55
C PRO A 366 -11.23 -14.04 -37.42
N GLY A 367 -12.17 -13.10 -37.34
CA GLY A 367 -11.89 -11.68 -37.13
C GLY A 367 -11.09 -11.37 -35.85
N PHE A 368 -11.13 -12.23 -34.83
CA PHE A 368 -10.34 -12.02 -33.61
C PHE A 368 -8.82 -12.19 -33.84
N ALA A 369 -8.42 -13.10 -34.73
CA ALA A 369 -7.02 -13.24 -35.14
C ALA A 369 -6.57 -12.08 -36.05
N ALA A 370 -7.48 -11.58 -36.90
CA ALA A 370 -7.21 -10.42 -37.76
C ALA A 370 -6.99 -9.13 -36.94
N ALA A 371 -7.81 -8.88 -35.91
CA ALA A 371 -7.67 -7.71 -35.05
C ALA A 371 -6.31 -7.66 -34.32
N MET A 372 -5.77 -8.82 -33.90
CA MET A 372 -4.45 -8.91 -33.28
C MET A 372 -3.29 -8.78 -34.31
N ALA A 373 -3.55 -9.00 -35.60
CA ALA A 373 -2.57 -8.79 -36.66
C ALA A 373 -2.49 -7.31 -37.10
N GLU A 374 -3.57 -6.55 -37.02
CA GLU A 374 -3.57 -5.11 -37.39
C GLU A 374 -2.87 -4.23 -36.35
N ASP A 375 -2.99 -4.53 -35.06
CA ASP A 375 -2.28 -3.83 -33.96
C ASP A 375 -0.77 -4.15 -33.91
N SER A 376 -0.29 -5.07 -34.75
CA SER A 376 1.12 -5.46 -34.87
C SER A 376 1.82 -4.87 -36.11
N ARG A 377 1.27 -3.78 -36.69
CA ARG A 377 2.00 -2.99 -37.69
C ARG A 377 3.13 -2.20 -37.03
N ILE A 378 4.27 -2.88 -36.91
CA ILE A 378 5.58 -2.29 -36.64
C ILE A 378 5.76 -1.06 -37.54
N SER A 379 5.98 0.09 -36.93
CA SER A 379 6.42 1.29 -37.62
C SER A 379 7.76 1.00 -38.30
N HIS A 380 7.74 0.90 -39.63
CA HIS A 380 8.96 0.75 -40.42
C HIS A 380 9.89 1.92 -40.12
N VAL A 381 11.00 1.64 -39.43
CA VAL A 381 12.16 2.52 -39.45
C VAL A 381 12.76 2.39 -40.86
N PRO A 382 13.01 3.50 -41.58
CA PRO A 382 13.72 3.41 -42.86
C PRO A 382 15.13 2.88 -42.64
N GLU A 383 15.55 1.90 -43.43
CA GLU A 383 16.97 1.54 -43.52
C GLU A 383 17.72 2.73 -44.13
N GLU A 384 18.64 3.33 -43.36
CA GLU A 384 19.66 4.19 -43.93
C GLU A 384 20.60 3.31 -44.76
N VAL A 385 20.53 3.50 -46.08
CA VAL A 385 21.46 2.85 -47.01
C VAL A 385 22.83 3.48 -46.83
N ALA A 386 23.77 2.71 -46.29
CA ALA A 386 25.18 3.05 -46.34
C ALA A 386 25.69 2.81 -47.78
N GLU A 387 25.80 3.86 -48.57
CA GLU A 387 26.70 3.88 -49.74
C GLU A 387 28.04 4.47 -49.30
N ASP A 388 29.10 3.66 -49.33
CA ASP A 388 30.46 4.16 -49.44
C ASP A 388 30.60 4.91 -50.78
N TRP A 389 31.04 6.18 -50.77
CA TRP A 389 31.98 6.86 -51.70
C TRP A 389 31.94 8.40 -51.53
#